data_AF-A0AAE0IAU3-F1
#
_entry.id   AF-A0AAE0IAU3-F1
#
_cell.length_a   1.000
_cell.length_b   1.000
_cell.length_c   1.000
_cell.angle_alpha   90.00
_cell.angle_beta   90.00
_cell.angle_gamma   90.00
#
_symmetry.space_group_name_H-M   'P 1'
#
loop_
_entity.id
_entity.type
_entity.pdbx_description
1 polymer ?
#
loop_
_entity_poly.entity_id
_entity_poly.type
_entity_poly.pdbx_seq_one_letter_code
_entity_poly.pdbx_strand_id
1 'polypeptide(L)'
;MAANTPIAPPVLGNTPVRNAFYTAAARLLDYNPLTSLGAADTIALVNGLWNQNILHHQQVVAYSSVVVAMEHERAVFDPGVHIISRYGDLYHLVTIINQHRMQSRRQLVQIVRAQLPVPAVIPDQRVLNSIDFAVRCCLMIRFNRPGGVQPGGEHLYPWLRRSLRSTINGTIPRRIRDSGTYELRINQFPGMPGGPLTGTVKRPEDELDLDREFPDLFTLADMDKLTGFTIQYTSNLLEHLRVVRFRRRKFRVTVYIFPHAAVLTLLQNGALRDHQQLVQETLDTLALLIPANKHCRRWYNWSVYQSRRPDGKLALDRTAGQRADVSRRVGHYSYWRPRLLELEKTFDSASPRTLVGWYHDRRNKREFATFWTACAAVVLAIIALVLAAASTAYGVISGQQAVLANAYASNASTSALAAAAESQNSSTGNNNNSTYTPITAFNCCSPVDYCSDKTTVMMGNGTSVMTSLPVKTTTHTVLEIVTTLKT
;
A
#
# COMPACT_ATOMS: atom_id res chain seq x y z
N MET A 1 14.38 -39.60 51.64
CA MET A 1 15.66 -38.84 51.57
C MET A 1 16.23 -39.04 50.17
N ALA A 2 15.97 -38.09 49.27
CA ALA A 2 16.58 -38.01 47.95
C ALA A 2 16.96 -36.54 47.74
N ALA A 3 18.25 -36.27 47.58
CA ALA A 3 18.80 -34.93 47.52
C ALA A 3 18.61 -34.33 46.12
N ASN A 4 17.97 -33.16 46.06
CA ASN A 4 17.90 -32.32 44.86
C ASN A 4 19.22 -31.57 44.69
N THR A 5 19.96 -31.84 43.62
CA THR A 5 21.05 -30.97 43.14
C THR A 5 20.51 -29.98 42.10
N PRO A 6 20.91 -28.70 42.15
CA PRO A 6 20.46 -27.70 41.19
C PRO A 6 21.24 -27.82 39.88
N ILE A 7 20.50 -27.91 38.77
CA ILE A 7 21.02 -27.90 37.40
C ILE A 7 21.47 -26.47 37.06
N ALA A 8 22.76 -26.30 36.77
CA ALA A 8 23.34 -25.03 36.31
C ALA A 8 22.88 -24.70 34.88
N PRO A 9 22.63 -23.42 34.53
CA PRO A 9 22.26 -23.03 33.17
C PRO A 9 23.44 -23.18 32.20
N PRO A 10 23.16 -23.43 30.91
CA PRO A 10 24.20 -23.66 29.91
C PRO A 10 24.99 -22.38 29.63
N VAL A 11 26.31 -22.46 29.77
CA VAL A 11 27.26 -21.43 29.33
C VAL A 11 27.22 -21.38 27.81
N LEU A 12 26.62 -20.31 27.26
CA LEU A 12 26.64 -20.02 25.83
C LEU A 12 28.07 -19.66 25.40
N GLY A 13 28.75 -20.60 24.75
CA GLY A 13 30.09 -20.42 24.21
C GLY A 13 30.15 -19.34 23.11
N ASN A 14 31.21 -18.52 23.17
CA ASN A 14 31.58 -17.56 22.14
C ASN A 14 31.87 -18.29 20.81
N THR A 15 30.94 -18.26 19.86
CA THR A 15 31.16 -18.84 18.53
C THR A 15 31.89 -17.87 17.59
N PRO A 16 32.86 -18.36 16.78
CA PRO A 16 33.71 -17.53 15.90
C PRO A 16 32.94 -16.77 14.80
N VAL A 17 31.69 -17.17 14.51
CA VAL A 17 30.80 -16.47 13.56
C VAL A 17 30.44 -15.06 14.05
N ARG A 18 30.34 -14.86 15.36
CA ARG A 18 30.05 -13.54 15.95
C ARG A 18 31.22 -12.57 15.73
N ASN A 19 32.45 -13.05 15.93
CA ASN A 19 33.67 -12.25 15.73
C ASN A 19 33.89 -11.93 14.25
N ALA A 20 33.65 -12.87 13.32
CA ALA A 20 33.75 -12.60 11.88
C ALA A 20 32.76 -11.50 11.40
N PHE A 21 31.56 -11.45 11.99
CA PHE A 21 30.58 -10.40 11.69
C PHE A 21 31.02 -9.02 12.21
N TYR A 22 31.67 -8.96 13.37
CA TYR A 22 32.23 -7.72 13.94
C TYR A 22 33.44 -7.21 13.14
N THR A 23 34.32 -8.11 12.67
CA THR A 23 35.47 -7.73 11.84
C THR A 23 35.05 -7.24 10.45
N ALA A 24 33.97 -7.77 9.88
CA ALA A 24 33.43 -7.30 8.60
C ALA A 24 32.73 -5.93 8.71
N ALA A 25 32.04 -5.67 9.82
CA ALA A 25 31.45 -4.36 10.10
C ALA A 25 32.52 -3.28 10.36
N ALA A 26 33.61 -3.64 11.05
CA ALA A 26 34.76 -2.75 11.25
C ALA A 26 35.46 -2.41 9.92
N ARG A 27 35.67 -3.40 9.03
CA ARG A 27 36.29 -3.16 7.72
C ARG A 27 35.44 -2.35 6.74
N LEU A 28 34.12 -2.33 6.90
CA LEU A 28 33.22 -1.46 6.12
C LEU A 28 33.24 0.00 6.59
N LEU A 29 33.73 0.26 7.81
CA LEU A 29 33.89 1.61 8.36
C LEU A 29 35.26 2.24 8.03
N ASP A 30 36.23 1.50 7.50
CA ASP A 30 37.61 1.98 7.28
C ASP A 30 37.86 2.74 5.96
N TYR A 31 36.84 2.99 5.12
CA TYR A 31 37.05 3.53 3.76
C TYR A 31 36.61 4.99 3.54
N ASN A 32 36.44 5.80 4.58
CA ASN A 32 36.09 7.21 4.43
C ASN A 32 37.00 8.11 5.30
N PRO A 33 37.65 9.17 4.78
CA PRO A 33 38.47 10.06 5.62
C PRO A 33 37.70 10.85 6.69
N LEU A 34 36.39 10.62 6.83
CA LEU A 34 35.52 11.12 7.90
C LEU A 34 35.11 10.05 8.94
N THR A 35 35.50 8.77 8.77
CA THR A 35 35.10 7.67 9.67
C THR A 35 36.05 7.38 10.82
N SER A 36 37.16 8.10 10.99
CA SER A 36 38.04 7.88 12.15
C SER A 36 37.54 8.55 13.43
N LEU A 37 36.21 8.67 13.62
CA LEU A 37 35.69 8.95 14.95
C LEU A 37 35.95 7.71 15.78
N GLY A 38 37.00 7.75 16.61
CA GLY A 38 37.32 6.65 17.51
C GLY A 38 36.08 6.30 18.34
N ALA A 39 35.94 5.03 18.72
CA ALA A 39 34.82 4.61 19.57
C ALA A 39 34.68 5.52 20.81
N ALA A 40 35.80 6.00 21.36
CA ALA A 40 35.84 6.96 22.47
C ALA A 40 35.19 8.32 22.13
N ASP A 41 35.51 8.92 20.98
CA ASP A 41 34.93 10.20 20.56
C ASP A 41 33.44 10.06 20.22
N THR A 42 33.06 8.91 19.64
CA THR A 42 31.65 8.58 19.39
C THR A 42 30.90 8.49 20.73
N ILE A 43 31.46 7.76 21.71
CA ILE A 43 30.87 7.65 23.05
C ILE A 43 30.80 9.02 23.72
N ALA A 44 31.85 9.83 23.66
CA ALA A 44 31.87 11.18 24.25
C ALA A 44 30.81 12.10 23.61
N LEU A 45 30.73 12.10 22.27
CA LEU A 45 29.70 12.84 21.53
C LEU A 45 28.30 12.43 22.00
N VAL A 46 28.02 11.13 21.96
CA VAL A 46 26.73 10.56 22.31
C VAL A 46 26.37 10.86 23.77
N ASN A 47 27.32 10.67 24.69
CA ASN A 47 27.15 10.97 26.10
C ASN A 47 26.84 12.47 26.31
N GLY A 48 27.46 13.36 25.53
CA GLY A 48 27.17 14.79 25.55
C GLY A 48 25.82 15.19 25.00
N LEU A 49 25.48 14.65 23.82
CA LEU A 49 24.25 14.97 23.11
C LEU A 49 23.02 14.68 23.99
N TRP A 50 23.07 13.57 24.73
CA TRP A 50 21.92 13.07 25.48
C TRP A 50 22.10 12.99 26.99
N ASN A 51 23.25 13.47 27.50
CA ASN A 51 23.62 13.44 28.91
C ASN A 51 23.46 12.03 29.52
N GLN A 52 23.96 11.02 28.82
CA GLN A 52 23.87 9.61 29.24
C GLN A 52 25.25 9.02 29.42
N ASN A 53 25.36 8.03 30.31
CA ASN A 53 26.59 7.27 30.49
C ASN A 53 26.45 5.94 29.75
N ILE A 54 26.75 5.93 28.46
CA ILE A 54 26.59 4.74 27.62
C ILE A 54 27.81 3.85 27.78
N LEU A 55 27.66 2.81 28.58
CA LEU A 55 28.68 1.80 28.81
C LEU A 55 28.56 0.61 27.84
N HIS A 56 27.43 0.45 27.15
CA HIS A 56 27.16 -0.74 26.34
C HIS A 56 27.43 -0.53 24.84
N HIS A 57 28.33 -1.34 24.27
CA HIS A 57 28.67 -1.36 22.83
C HIS A 57 27.45 -1.50 21.88
N GLN A 58 26.37 -2.18 22.31
CA GLN A 58 25.15 -2.29 21.48
C GLN A 58 24.44 -0.94 21.29
N GLN A 59 24.52 -0.04 22.27
CA GLN A 59 23.98 1.31 22.17
C GLN A 59 24.81 2.12 21.16
N VAL A 60 26.13 1.97 21.17
CA VAL A 60 27.05 2.65 20.23
C VAL A 60 26.76 2.31 18.76
N VAL A 61 26.40 1.06 18.45
CA VAL A 61 26.02 0.66 17.07
C VAL A 61 24.67 1.27 16.64
N ALA A 62 23.71 1.39 17.56
CA ALA A 62 22.48 2.11 17.26
C ALA A 62 22.77 3.60 16.99
N TYR A 63 23.70 4.19 17.73
CA TYR A 63 24.13 5.57 17.51
C TYR A 63 24.88 5.77 16.20
N SER A 64 25.80 4.87 15.84
CA SER A 64 26.49 4.97 14.56
C SER A 64 25.51 4.91 13.41
N SER A 65 24.42 4.14 13.51
CA SER A 65 23.38 4.14 12.46
C SER A 65 22.62 5.47 12.34
N VAL A 66 22.42 6.20 13.44
CA VAL A 66 21.77 7.52 13.43
C VAL A 66 22.74 8.60 12.98
N VAL A 67 23.99 8.55 13.43
CA VAL A 67 25.06 9.42 12.97
C VAL A 67 25.27 9.19 11.46
N VAL A 68 25.35 7.95 10.99
CA VAL A 68 25.45 7.61 9.55
C VAL A 68 24.21 8.06 8.77
N ALA A 69 23.00 7.92 9.33
CA ALA A 69 21.78 8.47 8.72
C ALA A 69 21.80 10.00 8.66
N MET A 70 22.50 10.67 9.58
CA MET A 70 22.76 12.11 9.53
C MET A 70 23.90 12.44 8.54
N GLU A 71 24.98 11.65 8.49
CA GLU A 71 26.12 11.79 7.58
C GLU A 71 25.74 11.63 6.11
N HIS A 72 24.69 10.85 5.82
CA HIS A 72 24.19 10.73 4.44
C HIS A 72 23.68 12.07 3.87
N GLU A 73 23.42 13.06 4.72
CA GLU A 73 23.46 14.45 4.27
C GLU A 73 24.93 14.87 4.11
N ARG A 74 25.49 14.62 2.92
CA ARG A 74 26.87 14.98 2.53
C ARG A 74 27.29 16.45 2.82
N ALA A 75 26.35 17.31 3.21
CA ALA A 75 26.57 18.71 3.56
C ALA A 75 26.91 18.96 5.05
N VAL A 76 26.83 17.95 5.94
CA VAL A 76 26.90 18.15 7.40
C VAL A 76 28.17 18.85 7.89
N PHE A 77 29.32 18.53 7.30
CA PHE A 77 30.61 19.14 7.64
C PHE A 77 31.16 20.00 6.49
N ASP A 78 30.30 20.45 5.58
CA ASP A 78 30.73 21.37 4.54
C ASP A 78 31.18 22.69 5.20
N PRO A 79 32.48 23.03 5.14
CA PRO A 79 33.01 24.24 5.75
C PRO A 79 32.43 25.50 5.10
N GLY A 80 31.75 25.42 3.95
CA GLY A 80 30.98 26.52 3.38
C GLY A 80 29.62 26.74 4.06
N VAL A 81 29.02 25.69 4.65
CA VAL A 81 27.62 25.71 5.12
C VAL A 81 27.52 25.80 6.64
N HIS A 82 28.44 25.16 7.36
CA HIS A 82 28.42 25.02 8.83
C HIS A 82 29.70 25.58 9.46
N ILE A 83 29.64 25.98 10.73
CA ILE A 83 30.83 26.26 11.56
C ILE A 83 31.40 24.98 12.21
N ILE A 84 30.66 23.88 12.13
CA ILE A 84 31.03 22.58 12.69
C ILE A 84 32.00 21.93 11.72
N SER A 85 33.26 21.79 12.13
CA SER A 85 34.32 21.13 11.35
C SER A 85 34.63 19.74 11.87
N ARG A 86 34.38 19.53 13.16
CA ARG A 86 34.64 18.28 13.89
C ARG A 86 33.46 17.93 14.79
N TYR A 87 33.41 16.67 15.20
CA TYR A 87 32.42 16.20 16.16
C TYR A 87 32.50 16.90 17.53
N GLY A 88 33.70 17.31 17.96
CA GLY A 88 33.87 18.14 19.16
C GLY A 88 33.15 19.48 19.08
N ASP A 89 33.12 20.12 17.91
CA ASP A 89 32.40 21.39 17.70
C ASP A 89 30.89 21.19 17.83
N LEU A 90 30.37 20.07 17.31
CA LEU A 90 28.96 19.69 17.44
C LEU A 90 28.59 19.44 18.91
N TYR A 91 29.41 18.68 19.64
CA TYR A 91 29.23 18.44 21.08
C TYR A 91 29.17 19.75 21.86
N HIS A 92 30.12 20.66 21.60
CA HIS A 92 30.17 21.95 22.27
C HIS A 92 28.91 22.77 21.96
N LEU A 93 28.53 22.85 20.68
CA LEU A 93 27.34 23.58 20.26
C LEU A 93 26.06 23.04 20.89
N VAL A 94 25.92 21.72 20.98
CA VAL A 94 24.79 21.07 21.66
C VAL A 94 24.78 21.38 23.14
N THR A 95 25.94 21.40 23.79
CA THR A 95 26.06 21.79 25.20
C THR A 95 25.54 23.21 25.42
N ILE A 96 25.94 24.17 24.57
CA ILE A 96 25.43 25.55 24.61
C ILE A 96 23.91 25.58 24.42
N ILE A 97 23.39 24.90 23.39
CA ILE A 97 21.96 24.86 23.11
C ILE A 97 21.17 24.28 24.30
N ASN A 98 21.71 23.23 24.93
CA ASN A 98 21.09 22.61 26.10
C ASN A 98 21.07 23.53 27.32
N GLN A 99 22.13 24.29 27.57
CA GLN A 99 22.18 25.30 28.63
C GLN A 99 21.23 26.48 28.38
N HIS A 100 20.98 26.82 27.10
CA HIS A 100 20.20 27.99 26.70
C HIS A 100 18.87 27.67 25.98
N ARG A 101 18.23 26.53 26.27
CA ARG A 101 16.97 26.07 25.60
C ARG A 101 15.80 27.07 25.66
N MET A 102 15.82 28.01 26.60
CA MET A 102 14.80 29.04 26.76
C MET A 102 15.00 30.26 25.86
N GLN A 103 16.17 30.39 25.23
CA GLN A 103 16.50 31.52 24.38
C GLN A 103 15.89 31.36 22.98
N SER A 104 15.60 32.49 22.33
CA SER A 104 15.19 32.51 20.93
C SER A 104 16.33 32.11 20.00
N ARG A 105 15.99 31.71 18.77
CA ARG A 105 16.97 31.37 17.74
C ARG A 105 18.02 32.46 17.52
N ARG A 106 17.61 33.74 17.50
CA ARG A 106 18.54 34.89 17.34
C ARG A 106 19.46 35.06 18.54
N GLN A 107 18.96 34.89 19.75
CA GLN A 107 19.77 34.97 20.97
C GLN A 107 20.79 33.83 21.02
N LEU A 108 20.43 32.61 20.61
CA LEU A 108 21.37 31.49 20.50
C LEU A 108 22.52 31.79 19.54
N VAL A 109 22.28 32.46 18.42
CA VAL A 109 23.36 32.89 17.50
C VAL A 109 24.35 33.82 18.20
N GLN A 110 23.85 34.80 18.97
CA GLN A 110 24.70 35.74 19.68
C GLN A 110 25.53 35.05 20.78
N ILE A 111 24.91 34.12 21.53
CA ILE A 111 25.59 33.32 22.55
C ILE A 111 26.69 32.45 21.92
N VAL A 112 26.37 31.75 20.83
CA VAL A 112 27.35 30.90 20.14
C VAL A 112 28.50 31.73 19.61
N ARG A 113 28.24 32.91 19.04
CA ARG A 113 29.29 33.83 18.58
C ARG A 113 30.22 34.28 19.70
N ALA A 114 29.66 34.66 20.85
CA ALA A 114 30.44 35.12 22.00
C ALA A 114 31.40 34.04 22.54
N GLN A 115 31.12 32.76 22.26
CA GLN A 115 31.94 31.63 22.71
C GLN A 115 32.90 31.08 21.65
N LEU A 116 32.86 31.59 20.41
CA LEU A 116 33.80 31.14 19.38
C LEU A 116 35.18 31.81 19.58
N PRO A 117 36.28 31.05 19.51
CA PRO A 117 37.61 31.52 19.90
C PRO A 117 38.25 32.58 18.98
N VAL A 118 37.64 32.95 17.84
CA VAL A 118 38.22 33.92 16.89
C VAL A 118 37.13 34.79 16.27
N PRO A 119 37.31 36.13 16.20
CA PRO A 119 36.38 37.08 15.55
C PRO A 119 36.49 37.07 14.02
N ALA A 120 36.63 35.88 13.42
CA ALA A 120 36.46 35.76 11.98
C ALA A 120 35.03 36.19 11.64
N VAL A 121 34.86 36.95 10.55
CA VAL A 121 33.56 37.38 10.03
C VAL A 121 32.82 36.15 9.49
N ILE A 122 32.33 35.30 10.38
CA ILE A 122 31.55 34.12 10.05
C ILE A 122 30.13 34.60 9.77
N PRO A 123 29.57 34.40 8.56
CA PRO A 123 28.21 34.80 8.26
C PRO A 123 27.19 34.21 9.25
N ASP A 124 26.20 35.01 9.69
CA ASP A 124 25.12 34.57 10.59
C ASP A 124 24.47 33.27 10.11
N GLN A 125 24.34 33.13 8.78
CA GLN A 125 23.74 31.96 8.16
C GLN A 125 24.49 30.66 8.50
N ARG A 126 25.82 30.68 8.57
CA ARG A 126 26.62 29.47 8.90
C ARG A 126 26.41 29.06 10.36
N VAL A 127 26.40 30.03 11.27
CA VAL A 127 26.12 29.79 12.69
C VAL A 127 24.70 29.24 12.85
N LEU A 128 23.72 29.87 12.17
CA LEU A 128 22.32 29.42 12.16
C LEU A 128 22.16 27.99 11.64
N ASN A 129 22.81 27.65 10.53
CA ASN A 129 22.76 26.30 9.96
C ASN A 129 23.33 25.27 10.94
N SER A 130 24.43 25.59 11.63
CA SER A 130 25.02 24.73 12.65
C SER A 130 24.13 24.58 13.88
N ILE A 131 23.48 25.65 14.33
CA ILE A 131 22.51 25.56 15.44
C ILE A 131 21.33 24.68 15.03
N ASP A 132 20.75 24.89 13.85
CA ASP A 132 19.64 24.07 13.35
C ASP A 132 20.03 22.59 13.24
N PHE A 133 21.25 22.32 12.75
CA PHE A 133 21.79 20.97 12.67
C PHE A 133 21.98 20.34 14.05
N ALA A 134 22.60 21.05 14.99
CA ALA A 134 22.79 20.58 16.36
C ALA A 134 21.46 20.31 17.08
N VAL A 135 20.48 21.21 16.94
CA VAL A 135 19.12 21.02 17.47
C VAL A 135 18.47 19.78 16.87
N ARG A 136 18.61 19.60 15.55
CA ARG A 136 18.09 18.43 14.86
C ARG A 136 18.74 17.14 15.36
N CYS A 137 20.06 17.12 15.59
CA CYS A 137 20.75 15.97 16.17
C CYS A 137 20.24 15.66 17.57
N CYS A 138 19.99 16.68 18.39
CA CYS A 138 19.49 16.50 19.75
C CYS A 138 18.08 15.93 19.80
N LEU A 139 17.19 16.46 18.97
CA LEU A 139 15.75 16.23 19.08
C LEU A 139 15.21 15.23 18.06
N MET A 140 16.00 14.88 17.03
CA MET A 140 15.53 14.18 15.84
C MET A 140 14.40 14.92 15.13
N ILE A 141 14.42 16.27 15.19
CA ILE A 141 13.41 17.14 14.58
C ILE A 141 14.07 18.04 13.55
N ARG A 142 13.54 18.03 12.31
CA ARG A 142 13.97 18.98 11.28
C ARG A 142 13.19 20.28 11.39
N PHE A 143 13.89 21.39 11.63
CA PHE A 143 13.34 22.74 11.59
C PHE A 143 13.60 23.42 10.24
N ASN A 144 12.77 24.39 9.90
CA ASN A 144 12.81 25.04 8.58
C ASN A 144 14.12 25.81 8.31
N ARG A 145 14.73 25.56 7.14
CA ARG A 145 15.75 26.42 6.53
C ARG A 145 15.08 27.37 5.53
N PRO A 146 15.09 28.70 5.77
CA PRO A 146 14.61 29.65 4.77
C PRO A 146 15.32 29.42 3.44
N GLY A 147 14.58 29.11 2.37
CA GLY A 147 15.12 28.89 1.03
C GLY A 147 15.82 27.54 0.79
N GLY A 148 15.77 26.59 1.73
CA GLY A 148 16.28 25.23 1.49
C GLY A 148 15.39 24.44 0.54
N VAL A 149 16.01 23.63 -0.34
CA VAL A 149 15.26 22.65 -1.14
C VAL A 149 14.65 21.63 -0.17
N GLN A 150 13.34 21.68 -0.02
CA GLN A 150 12.59 20.77 0.82
C GLN A 150 12.55 19.39 0.14
N PRO A 151 12.97 18.31 0.80
CA PRO A 151 12.72 16.97 0.28
C PRO A 151 11.22 16.82 0.02
N GLY A 152 10.87 16.35 -1.16
CA GLY A 152 9.47 16.30 -1.60
C GLY A 152 8.61 15.55 -0.59
N GLY A 153 7.63 16.26 0.00
CA GLY A 153 6.70 15.68 0.95
C GLY A 153 7.11 15.77 2.42
N GLU A 154 8.15 16.49 2.81
CA GLU A 154 8.44 16.80 4.24
C GLU A 154 7.63 18.02 4.74
N HIS A 155 7.37 18.16 6.04
CA HIS A 155 6.68 19.32 6.63
C HIS A 155 7.69 20.06 7.50
N LEU A 156 7.93 21.33 7.16
CA LEU A 156 8.92 22.15 7.85
C LEU A 156 8.26 22.93 8.98
N TYR A 157 8.83 22.83 10.19
CA TYR A 157 8.33 23.53 11.36
C TYR A 157 9.10 24.84 11.57
N PRO A 158 8.44 26.00 11.57
CA PRO A 158 9.10 27.28 11.77
C PRO A 158 9.42 27.51 13.26
N TRP A 159 10.68 27.81 13.59
CA TRP A 159 11.11 28.12 14.96
C TRP A 159 11.71 29.54 15.13
N LEU A 160 11.58 30.40 14.11
CA LEU A 160 12.26 31.70 14.06
C LEU A 160 11.89 32.68 15.19
N ARG A 161 10.65 32.67 15.68
CA ARG A 161 10.14 33.70 16.60
C ARG A 161 10.02 33.25 18.06
N ARG A 162 10.18 31.95 18.32
CA ARG A 162 9.90 31.33 19.62
C ARG A 162 11.17 30.69 20.17
N SER A 163 11.24 30.54 21.48
CA SER A 163 12.30 29.74 22.10
C SER A 163 12.23 28.29 21.62
N LEU A 164 13.35 27.56 21.68
CA LEU A 164 13.37 26.14 21.34
C LEU A 164 12.30 25.38 22.12
N ARG A 165 12.25 25.60 23.44
CA ARG A 165 11.26 24.97 24.33
C ARG A 165 9.81 25.29 23.95
N SER A 166 9.50 26.56 23.67
CA SER A 166 8.13 26.94 23.28
C SER A 166 7.76 26.43 21.89
N THR A 167 8.73 26.30 20.99
CA THR A 167 8.52 25.65 19.69
C THR A 167 8.22 24.18 19.89
N ILE A 168 9.06 23.43 20.61
CA ILE A 168 8.83 22.00 20.90
C ILE A 168 7.46 21.79 21.55
N ASN A 169 7.13 22.57 22.59
CA ASN A 169 5.86 22.47 23.30
C ASN A 169 4.63 22.90 22.49
N GLY A 170 4.82 23.75 21.48
CA GLY A 170 3.75 24.18 20.58
C GLY A 170 3.62 23.33 19.31
N THR A 171 4.68 22.61 18.94
CA THR A 171 4.75 21.81 17.71
C THR A 171 4.40 20.36 17.97
N ILE A 172 4.83 19.82 19.12
CA ILE A 172 4.32 18.55 19.63
C ILE A 172 2.86 18.84 20.04
N PRO A 173 1.87 18.12 19.50
CA PRO A 173 0.49 18.29 19.91
C PRO A 173 0.40 18.20 21.44
N ARG A 174 -0.06 19.27 22.10
CA ARG A 174 -0.32 19.19 23.55
C ARG A 174 -1.41 18.15 23.77
N ARG A 175 -1.26 17.36 24.84
CA ARG A 175 -2.24 16.39 25.34
C ARG A 175 -3.64 17.01 25.23
N ILE A 176 -4.45 16.45 24.33
CA ILE A 176 -5.78 16.93 23.99
C ILE A 176 -6.69 16.61 25.16
N ARG A 177 -6.80 17.50 26.15
CA ARG A 177 -7.79 17.33 27.21
C ARG A 177 -8.97 18.27 27.09
N ASP A 178 -8.80 19.51 26.58
CA ASP A 178 -9.82 20.54 26.79
C ASP A 178 -10.28 21.36 25.56
N SER A 179 -9.91 21.01 24.32
CA SER A 179 -10.43 21.75 23.16
C SER A 179 -10.71 20.83 21.97
N GLY A 180 -11.98 20.43 21.83
CA GLY A 180 -12.52 19.58 20.76
C GLY A 180 -12.54 20.21 19.36
N THR A 181 -11.51 20.97 18.98
CA THR A 181 -11.35 21.48 17.62
C THR A 181 -9.88 21.59 17.28
N TYR A 182 -9.40 20.71 16.40
CA TYR A 182 -8.27 21.02 15.53
C TYR A 182 -8.83 21.54 14.21
N GLU A 183 -9.05 22.84 14.10
CA GLU A 183 -8.61 23.47 12.86
C GLU A 183 -7.08 23.45 12.91
N LEU A 184 -6.48 22.44 12.29
CA LEU A 184 -5.24 22.70 11.58
C LEU A 184 -5.57 23.84 10.61
N ARG A 185 -5.27 25.09 10.99
CA ARG A 185 -5.25 26.23 10.09
C ARG A 185 -4.14 26.00 9.07
N ILE A 186 -4.37 25.07 8.15
CA ILE A 186 -3.68 24.94 6.88
C ILE A 186 -4.22 26.12 6.08
N ASN A 187 -3.54 27.25 6.18
CA ASN A 187 -3.69 28.42 5.32
C ASN A 187 -5.14 28.80 5.00
N GLN A 188 -5.68 29.75 5.78
CA GLN A 188 -6.73 30.63 5.29
C GLN A 188 -6.31 31.16 3.92
N PHE A 189 -7.01 30.72 2.87
CA PHE A 189 -7.03 31.42 1.60
C PHE A 189 -7.64 32.80 1.88
N PRO A 190 -6.95 33.91 1.56
CA PRO A 190 -7.56 35.23 1.64
C PRO A 190 -8.60 35.34 0.52
N GLY A 191 -9.89 35.41 0.85
CA GLY A 191 -10.91 35.75 -0.16
C GLY A 191 -12.34 35.27 0.03
N MET A 192 -12.71 34.54 1.09
CA MET A 192 -14.12 34.14 1.30
C MET A 192 -14.83 35.04 2.33
N PRO A 193 -15.92 35.75 1.95
CA PRO A 193 -16.69 36.57 2.87
C PRO A 193 -17.48 35.70 3.85
N GLY A 194 -17.27 35.94 5.14
CA GLY A 194 -17.86 35.18 6.24
C GLY A 194 -19.31 35.56 6.52
N GLY A 195 -20.19 34.56 6.55
CA GLY A 195 -21.45 34.59 7.28
C GLY A 195 -21.29 33.87 8.63
N PRO A 196 -21.98 34.30 9.70
CA PRO A 196 -21.89 33.67 11.00
C PRO A 196 -22.64 32.33 10.98
N LEU A 197 -21.90 31.22 10.87
CA LEU A 197 -22.46 29.89 11.06
C LEU A 197 -22.53 29.57 12.55
N THR A 198 -23.67 29.84 13.16
CA THR A 198 -24.09 29.23 14.43
C THR A 198 -24.41 27.76 14.18
N GLY A 199 -23.39 26.92 14.13
CA GLY A 199 -23.51 25.46 14.15
C GLY A 199 -23.60 24.97 15.59
N THR A 200 -24.70 24.29 15.93
CA THR A 200 -24.84 23.51 17.15
C THR A 200 -23.66 22.54 17.30
N VAL A 201 -22.87 22.72 18.36
CA VAL A 201 -21.78 21.82 18.74
C VAL A 201 -22.41 20.46 19.08
N LYS A 202 -22.40 19.53 18.12
CA LYS A 202 -22.67 18.12 18.39
C LYS A 202 -21.67 17.67 19.47
N ARG A 203 -22.19 17.10 20.56
CA ARG A 203 -21.40 16.37 21.55
C ARG A 203 -20.43 15.44 20.82
N PRO A 204 -19.15 15.41 21.19
CA PRO A 204 -18.11 14.82 20.35
C PRO A 204 -18.30 13.31 20.30
N GLU A 205 -18.69 12.81 19.14
CA GLU A 205 -18.59 11.37 18.78
C GLU A 205 -17.14 10.86 19.01
N ASP A 206 -16.16 11.77 19.11
CA ASP A 206 -14.74 11.50 19.42
C ASP A 206 -14.50 10.85 20.80
N GLU A 207 -15.40 10.98 21.79
CA GLU A 207 -15.17 10.39 23.11
C GLU A 207 -15.59 8.90 23.17
N LEU A 208 -16.57 8.51 22.36
CA LEU A 208 -17.01 7.11 22.22
C LEU A 208 -15.97 6.24 21.48
N ASP A 209 -15.08 6.84 20.70
CA ASP A 209 -14.04 6.14 19.95
C ASP A 209 -12.78 5.84 20.78
N LEU A 210 -12.70 6.24 22.06
CA LEU A 210 -11.51 6.00 22.89
C LEU A 210 -11.34 4.54 23.31
N ASP A 211 -12.45 3.84 23.55
CA ASP A 211 -12.48 2.42 23.92
C ASP A 211 -12.40 1.49 22.71
N ARG A 212 -12.49 2.05 21.49
CA ARG A 212 -12.28 1.30 20.25
C ARG A 212 -10.84 0.80 20.17
N GLU A 213 -10.67 -0.40 19.62
CA GLU A 213 -9.36 -0.98 19.33
C GLU A 213 -9.05 -0.97 17.84
N PHE A 214 -7.79 -0.77 17.48
CA PHE A 214 -7.32 -0.93 16.10
C PHE A 214 -7.41 -2.39 15.67
N PRO A 215 -7.80 -2.67 14.41
CA PRO A 215 -8.00 -4.02 13.93
C PRO A 215 -6.69 -4.81 13.82
N ASP A 216 -6.77 -6.15 13.86
CA ASP A 216 -5.64 -7.08 13.72
C ASP A 216 -4.76 -6.86 12.50
N LEU A 217 -5.40 -6.45 11.41
CA LEU A 217 -4.75 -6.18 10.13
C LEU A 217 -4.14 -4.78 10.04
N PHE A 218 -4.21 -3.96 11.10
CA PHE A 218 -3.62 -2.62 11.14
C PHE A 218 -2.11 -2.68 11.39
N THR A 219 -1.38 -3.35 10.49
CA THR A 219 0.08 -3.49 10.55
C THR A 219 0.73 -2.94 9.28
N LEU A 220 1.99 -2.53 9.34
CA LEU A 220 2.73 -2.07 8.15
C LEU A 220 2.84 -3.15 7.08
N ALA A 221 2.99 -4.41 7.50
CA ALA A 221 3.07 -5.54 6.58
C ALA A 221 1.78 -5.70 5.77
N ASP A 222 0.63 -5.58 6.44
CA ASP A 222 -0.68 -5.68 5.80
C ASP A 222 -0.98 -4.44 4.94
N MET A 223 -0.59 -3.23 5.39
CA MET A 223 -0.69 -2.01 4.58
C MET A 223 0.10 -2.11 3.28
N ASP A 224 1.34 -2.57 3.34
CA ASP A 224 2.19 -2.77 2.16
C ASP A 224 1.59 -3.85 1.23
N LYS A 225 1.26 -5.02 1.79
CA LYS A 225 0.80 -6.18 1.02
C LYS A 225 -0.60 -6.03 0.42
N LEU A 226 -1.58 -5.57 1.21
CA LEU A 226 -2.97 -5.48 0.79
C LEU A 226 -3.18 -4.25 -0.07
N THR A 227 -2.85 -3.08 0.46
CA THR A 227 -3.23 -1.78 -0.13
C THR A 227 -2.14 -1.16 -1.01
N GLY A 228 -0.91 -1.68 -0.96
CA GLY A 228 0.22 -1.16 -1.72
C GLY A 228 0.69 0.21 -1.24
N PHE A 229 0.58 0.46 0.06
CA PHE A 229 1.14 1.65 0.69
C PHE A 229 2.65 1.69 0.47
N THR A 230 3.19 2.89 0.27
CA THR A 230 4.63 3.09 0.20
C THR A 230 5.12 3.53 1.57
N ILE A 231 5.84 2.67 2.26
CA ILE A 231 6.43 3.01 3.56
C ILE A 231 7.75 3.74 3.30
N GLN A 232 7.84 4.98 3.78
CA GLN A 232 9.06 5.77 3.74
C GLN A 232 9.58 5.97 5.16
N TYR A 233 10.85 5.69 5.39
CA TYR A 233 11.46 5.95 6.67
C TYR A 233 11.90 7.41 6.75
N THR A 234 11.58 8.08 7.85
CA THR A 234 11.95 9.48 8.11
C THR A 234 12.86 9.56 9.34
N SER A 235 13.88 10.40 9.26
CA SER A 235 14.71 10.76 10.43
C SER A 235 14.08 11.88 11.27
N ASN A 236 12.95 12.43 10.83
CA ASN A 236 12.21 13.46 11.54
C ASN A 236 11.09 12.83 12.37
N LEU A 237 11.23 12.85 13.70
CA LEU A 237 10.24 12.32 14.63
C LEU A 237 8.86 12.96 14.42
N LEU A 238 8.81 14.26 14.08
CA LEU A 238 7.54 14.96 13.85
C LEU A 238 6.82 14.55 12.58
N GLU A 239 7.42 13.73 11.73
CA GLU A 239 6.79 13.17 10.53
C GLU A 239 6.33 11.73 10.73
N HIS A 240 6.56 11.15 11.91
CA HIS A 240 6.06 9.83 12.23
C HIS A 240 4.55 9.74 11.99
N LEU A 241 4.12 8.69 11.29
CA LEU A 241 2.73 8.40 10.90
C LEU A 241 2.10 9.41 9.96
N ARG A 242 2.89 10.31 9.37
CA ARG A 242 2.34 11.24 8.39
C ARG A 242 1.91 10.47 7.14
N VAL A 243 0.68 10.72 6.72
CA VAL A 243 0.11 10.16 5.49
C VAL A 243 0.19 11.22 4.40
N VAL A 244 0.81 10.89 3.27
CA VAL A 244 0.86 11.77 2.09
C VAL A 244 0.26 11.06 0.90
N ARG A 245 -0.72 11.70 0.26
CA ARG A 245 -1.38 11.18 -0.94
C ARG A 245 -0.78 11.86 -2.17
N PHE A 246 0.05 11.13 -2.91
CA PHE A 246 0.61 11.66 -4.15
C PHE A 246 -0.37 11.46 -5.32
N ARG A 247 -0.68 12.55 -6.03
CA ARG A 247 -1.59 12.55 -7.20
C ARG A 247 -0.94 12.11 -8.52
N ARG A 248 0.36 11.86 -8.58
CA ARG A 248 1.05 11.61 -9.87
C ARG A 248 0.88 10.16 -10.35
N ARG A 249 0.11 9.98 -11.44
CA ARG A 249 -0.11 8.78 -12.30
C ARG A 249 -0.58 7.48 -11.63
N LYS A 250 -0.31 7.25 -10.35
CA LYS A 250 -0.85 6.14 -9.53
C LYS A 250 -1.09 6.70 -8.14
N PHE A 251 -2.33 6.67 -7.64
CA PHE A 251 -2.64 7.04 -6.26
C PHE A 251 -1.86 6.12 -5.33
N ARG A 252 -0.71 6.60 -4.84
CA ARG A 252 0.11 5.92 -3.84
C ARG A 252 0.06 6.73 -2.57
N VAL A 253 -0.51 6.11 -1.56
CA VAL A 253 -0.45 6.60 -0.19
C VAL A 253 0.94 6.26 0.32
N THR A 254 1.67 7.29 0.75
CA THR A 254 2.96 7.16 1.40
C THR A 254 2.80 7.42 2.88
N VAL A 255 3.34 6.52 3.70
CA VAL A 255 3.33 6.68 5.16
C VAL A 255 4.77 6.83 5.64
N TYR A 256 5.01 7.88 6.40
CA TYR A 256 6.32 8.18 6.96
C TYR A 256 6.46 7.52 8.34
N ILE A 257 7.48 6.68 8.53
CA ILE A 257 7.74 5.95 9.77
C ILE A 257 9.09 6.35 10.32
N PHE A 258 9.14 6.70 11.61
CA PHE A 258 10.39 7.02 12.28
C PHE A 258 11.04 5.70 12.75
N PRO A 259 12.20 5.29 12.20
CA PRO A 259 12.65 3.91 12.35
C PRO A 259 13.43 3.63 13.64
N HIS A 260 13.91 4.64 14.36
CA HIS A 260 14.98 4.48 15.36
C HIS A 260 14.46 4.19 16.77
N ALA A 261 13.92 3.00 17.01
CA ALA A 261 13.41 2.60 18.32
C ALA A 261 14.48 2.55 19.43
N ALA A 262 15.70 2.06 19.15
CA ALA A 262 16.78 2.04 20.13
C ALA A 262 17.14 3.46 20.59
N VAL A 263 17.21 4.40 19.65
CA VAL A 263 17.50 5.79 19.97
C VAL A 263 16.39 6.40 20.82
N LEU A 264 15.11 6.11 20.53
CA LEU A 264 14.00 6.54 21.40
C LEU A 264 14.13 5.99 22.82
N THR A 265 14.46 4.71 23.00
CA THR A 265 14.64 4.14 24.35
C THR A 265 15.77 4.81 25.14
N LEU A 266 16.79 5.31 24.44
CA LEU A 266 17.88 6.03 25.07
C LEU A 266 17.46 7.47 25.37
N LEU A 267 16.86 8.18 24.41
CA LEU A 267 16.34 9.53 24.59
C LEU A 267 15.35 9.65 25.74
N GLN A 268 14.57 8.58 26.01
CA GLN A 268 13.63 8.49 27.13
C GLN A 268 14.28 8.76 28.49
N ASN A 269 15.54 8.35 28.66
CA ASN A 269 16.30 8.54 29.89
C ASN A 269 17.16 9.82 29.88
N GLY A 270 17.17 10.60 28.79
CA GLY A 270 18.11 11.69 28.53
C GLY A 270 17.45 13.00 28.12
N ALA A 271 17.81 13.53 26.94
CA ALA A 271 17.40 14.85 26.48
C ALA A 271 15.87 15.06 26.33
N LEU A 272 15.11 13.98 26.12
CA LEU A 272 13.65 13.99 26.01
C LEU A 272 12.95 13.53 27.29
N ARG A 273 13.60 13.65 28.46
CA ARG A 273 13.00 13.32 29.75
C ARG A 273 11.68 14.07 30.01
N ASP A 274 11.58 15.33 29.59
CA ASP A 274 10.35 16.13 29.69
C ASP A 274 9.23 15.64 28.75
N HIS A 275 9.56 14.80 27.76
CA HIS A 275 8.67 14.27 26.73
C HIS A 275 8.61 12.75 26.74
N GLN A 276 8.83 12.11 27.89
CA GLN A 276 8.80 10.65 28.04
C GLN A 276 7.51 10.02 27.51
N GLN A 277 6.36 10.68 27.68
CA GLN A 277 5.08 10.19 27.17
C GLN A 277 5.06 10.13 25.63
N LEU A 278 5.57 11.15 24.94
CA LEU A 278 5.66 11.14 23.48
C LEU A 278 6.61 10.03 22.99
N VAL A 279 7.76 9.89 23.64
CA VAL A 279 8.76 8.88 23.27
C VAL A 279 8.20 7.47 23.48
N GLN A 280 7.57 7.21 24.62
CA GLN A 280 6.92 5.94 24.92
C GLN A 280 5.80 5.67 23.93
N GLU A 281 4.94 6.64 23.66
CA GLU A 281 3.86 6.48 22.71
C GLU A 281 4.38 6.20 21.29
N THR A 282 5.48 6.83 20.87
CA THR A 282 6.14 6.53 19.59
C THR A 282 6.69 5.11 19.54
N LEU A 283 7.23 4.60 20.65
CA LEU A 283 7.68 3.22 20.74
C LEU A 283 6.50 2.25 20.68
N ASP A 284 5.38 2.63 21.31
CA ASP A 284 4.14 1.87 21.34
C ASP A 284 3.45 1.87 19.97
N THR A 285 3.52 2.95 19.19
CA THR A 285 3.02 2.97 17.81
C THR A 285 3.86 2.12 16.88
N LEU A 286 5.17 2.07 17.08
CA LEU A 286 6.04 1.16 16.33
C LEU A 286 5.71 -0.31 16.66
N ALA A 287 5.46 -0.64 17.92
CA ALA A 287 5.05 -1.98 18.33
C ALA A 287 3.64 -2.35 17.81
N LEU A 288 2.71 -1.39 17.79
CA LEU A 288 1.37 -1.55 17.20
C LEU A 288 1.44 -1.92 15.73
N LEU A 289 2.23 -1.17 14.96
CA LEU A 289 2.30 -1.31 13.51
C LEU A 289 3.25 -2.42 13.05
N ILE A 290 4.20 -2.82 13.89
CA ILE A 290 5.18 -3.88 13.62
C ILE A 290 5.19 -4.85 14.83
N PRO A 291 4.10 -5.60 15.05
CA PRO A 291 4.01 -6.53 16.17
C PRO A 291 5.04 -7.66 16.02
N ALA A 292 5.38 -8.31 17.13
CA ALA A 292 6.37 -9.39 17.18
C ALA A 292 5.95 -10.69 16.47
N ASN A 293 4.81 -10.68 15.76
CA ASN A 293 4.26 -11.83 15.08
C ASN A 293 5.19 -12.32 13.94
N LYS A 294 5.06 -13.62 13.58
CA LYS A 294 5.91 -14.25 12.56
C LYS A 294 5.76 -13.59 11.18
N HIS A 295 4.57 -13.09 10.86
CA HIS A 295 4.24 -12.49 9.56
C HIS A 295 4.97 -11.15 9.36
N CYS A 296 4.74 -10.20 10.26
CA CYS A 296 5.38 -8.89 10.32
C CYS A 296 6.89 -9.04 10.48
N ARG A 297 7.39 -10.02 11.24
CA ARG A 297 8.83 -10.27 11.35
C ARG A 297 9.48 -10.73 10.04
N ARG A 298 8.78 -11.59 9.27
CA ARG A 298 9.25 -12.00 7.93
C ARG A 298 9.23 -10.82 6.97
N TRP A 299 8.14 -10.06 6.94
CA TRP A 299 8.03 -8.84 6.14
C TRP A 299 9.12 -7.83 6.51
N TYR A 300 9.33 -7.59 7.80
CA TYR A 300 10.38 -6.72 8.33
C TYR A 300 11.77 -7.13 7.85
N ASN A 301 12.13 -8.41 8.01
CA ASN A 301 13.43 -8.91 7.58
C ASN A 301 13.62 -8.74 6.07
N TRP A 302 12.56 -8.95 5.28
CA TRP A 302 12.58 -8.72 3.84
C TRP A 302 12.74 -7.24 3.49
N SER A 303 11.99 -6.35 4.14
CA SER A 303 12.10 -4.89 3.94
C SER A 303 13.48 -4.36 4.31
N VAL A 304 14.08 -4.85 5.39
CA VAL A 304 15.46 -4.52 5.79
C VAL A 304 16.45 -5.03 4.75
N TYR A 305 16.29 -6.27 4.28
CA TYR A 305 17.15 -6.83 3.24
C TYR A 305 17.08 -6.00 1.94
N GLN A 306 15.88 -5.56 1.55
CA GLN A 306 15.69 -4.73 0.37
C GLN A 306 16.25 -3.31 0.54
N SER A 307 16.26 -2.79 1.78
CA SER A 307 16.83 -1.47 2.11
C SER A 307 18.36 -1.47 2.17
N ARG A 308 19.01 -2.63 2.32
CA ARG A 308 20.49 -2.77 2.27
C ARG A 308 21.07 -2.63 0.86
N ARG A 309 20.24 -2.29 -0.14
CA ARG A 309 20.74 -1.88 -1.46
C ARG A 309 21.60 -0.61 -1.33
N PRO A 310 22.61 -0.42 -2.19
CA PRO A 310 23.62 0.64 -2.08
C PRO A 310 23.06 2.07 -2.08
N ASP A 311 21.76 2.23 -2.31
CA ASP A 311 20.98 3.46 -2.30
C ASP A 311 20.98 4.21 -0.94
N GLY A 312 21.54 3.64 0.13
CA GLY A 312 21.72 4.34 1.42
C GLY A 312 20.41 4.67 2.15
N LYS A 313 19.31 3.97 1.85
CA LYS A 313 18.02 4.22 2.49
C LYS A 313 18.08 3.81 3.97
N LEU A 314 17.54 4.66 4.84
CA LEU A 314 17.39 4.35 6.26
C LEU A 314 16.67 3.00 6.42
N ALA A 315 17.25 2.10 7.20
CA ALA A 315 16.62 0.84 7.57
C ALA A 315 15.87 1.00 8.90
N LEU A 316 14.77 0.27 9.03
CA LEU A 316 14.04 0.13 10.29
C LEU A 316 14.94 -0.54 11.34
N ASP A 317 14.86 -0.08 12.59
CA ASP A 317 15.64 -0.64 13.69
C ASP A 317 15.08 -2.01 14.11
N ARG A 318 15.98 -2.98 14.35
CA ARG A 318 15.60 -4.35 14.77
C ARG A 318 14.89 -4.36 16.11
N THR A 319 15.17 -3.37 16.97
CA THR A 319 14.53 -3.23 18.28
C THR A 319 13.05 -2.87 18.16
N ALA A 320 12.62 -2.24 17.04
CA ALA A 320 11.21 -1.88 16.83
C ALA A 320 10.31 -3.12 16.78
N GLY A 321 10.72 -4.17 16.06
CA GLY A 321 9.96 -5.42 15.92
C GLY A 321 10.19 -6.47 17.02
N GLN A 322 10.89 -6.10 18.10
CA GLN A 322 11.17 -7.00 19.25
C GLN A 322 10.36 -6.65 20.50
N ARG A 323 9.59 -5.56 20.47
CA ARG A 323 8.79 -5.14 21.62
C ARG A 323 7.61 -6.09 21.82
N ALA A 324 7.20 -6.23 23.08
CA ALA A 324 6.00 -6.98 23.45
C ALA A 324 4.76 -6.33 22.82
N ASP A 325 3.69 -7.12 22.71
CA ASP A 325 2.41 -6.62 22.20
C ASP A 325 1.90 -5.49 23.11
N VAL A 326 1.49 -4.39 22.48
CA VAL A 326 1.02 -3.18 23.16
C VAL A 326 -0.50 -3.08 23.02
N SER A 327 -1.13 -2.36 23.95
CA SER A 327 -2.57 -2.06 23.88
C SER A 327 -2.92 -1.44 22.54
N ARG A 328 -3.99 -1.93 21.92
CA ARG A 328 -4.49 -1.45 20.63
C ARG A 328 -5.63 -0.46 20.78
N ARG A 329 -5.96 -0.07 22.01
CA ARG A 329 -7.00 0.91 22.30
C ARG A 329 -6.58 2.26 21.76
N VAL A 330 -7.47 2.90 21.02
CA VAL A 330 -7.25 4.23 20.42
C VAL A 330 -6.92 5.26 21.51
N GLY A 331 -7.57 5.15 22.68
CA GLY A 331 -7.33 6.01 23.84
C GLY A 331 -5.91 5.95 24.42
N HIS A 332 -5.12 4.90 24.14
CA HIS A 332 -3.73 4.77 24.58
C HIS A 332 -2.80 5.78 23.90
N TYR A 333 -3.16 6.24 22.70
CA TYR A 333 -2.29 7.03 21.83
C TYR A 333 -2.61 8.53 21.86
N SER A 334 -2.33 9.24 22.95
CA SER A 334 -2.68 10.66 23.09
C SER A 334 -2.05 11.63 22.06
N TYR A 335 -0.80 11.43 21.65
CA TYR A 335 -0.04 12.29 20.74
C TYR A 335 -0.25 11.93 19.27
N TRP A 336 -0.28 10.63 18.97
CA TRP A 336 -0.30 10.08 17.61
C TRP A 336 -1.69 9.65 17.16
N ARG A 337 -2.70 9.57 18.05
CA ARG A 337 -4.08 9.19 17.70
C ARG A 337 -4.63 9.88 16.46
N PRO A 338 -4.55 11.22 16.27
CA PRO A 338 -5.09 11.85 15.07
C PRO A 338 -4.48 11.28 13.77
N ARG A 339 -3.17 10.99 13.77
CA ARG A 339 -2.47 10.43 12.62
C ARG A 339 -2.73 8.93 12.46
N LEU A 340 -2.86 8.18 13.55
CA LEU A 340 -3.24 6.78 13.52
C LEU A 340 -4.66 6.60 12.97
N LEU A 341 -5.61 7.44 13.40
CA LEU A 341 -6.98 7.43 12.88
C LEU A 341 -7.03 7.85 11.41
N GLU A 342 -6.24 8.85 11.00
CA GLU A 342 -6.09 9.19 9.58
C GLU A 342 -5.50 8.04 8.77
N LEU A 343 -4.51 7.35 9.33
CA LEU A 343 -3.85 6.20 8.72
C LEU A 343 -4.82 5.02 8.60
N GLU A 344 -5.56 4.70 9.65
CA GLU A 344 -6.62 3.67 9.68
C GLU A 344 -7.70 3.98 8.66
N LYS A 345 -8.26 5.19 8.70
CA LYS A 345 -9.24 5.63 7.70
C LYS A 345 -8.71 5.50 6.27
N THR A 346 -7.44 5.86 6.06
CA THR A 346 -6.83 5.74 4.72
C THR A 346 -6.62 4.28 4.33
N PHE A 347 -6.23 3.42 5.28
CA PHE A 347 -6.07 1.99 5.07
C PHE A 347 -7.40 1.31 4.75
N ASP A 348 -8.46 1.59 5.50
CA ASP A 348 -9.80 1.06 5.28
C ASP A 348 -10.41 1.52 3.96
N SER A 349 -10.11 2.76 3.54
CA SER A 349 -10.55 3.29 2.24
C SER A 349 -9.76 2.74 1.04
N ALA A 350 -8.63 2.06 1.27
CA ALA A 350 -7.75 1.62 0.20
C ALA A 350 -8.09 0.20 -0.26
N SER A 351 -8.41 0.08 -1.56
CA SER A 351 -8.71 -1.21 -2.18
C SER A 351 -7.44 -2.04 -2.46
N PRO A 352 -7.53 -3.38 -2.40
CA PRO A 352 -6.42 -4.25 -2.74
C PRO A 352 -5.95 -4.07 -4.18
N ARG A 353 -4.62 -4.16 -4.40
CA ARG A 353 -4.04 -4.01 -5.75
C ARG A 353 -3.98 -5.29 -6.56
N THR A 354 -4.06 -6.44 -5.89
CA THR A 354 -3.88 -7.75 -6.52
C THR A 354 -5.10 -8.62 -6.25
N LEU A 355 -5.44 -9.52 -7.18
CA LEU A 355 -6.54 -10.48 -7.00
C LEU A 355 -6.33 -11.36 -5.75
N VAL A 356 -5.07 -11.76 -5.51
CA VAL A 356 -4.69 -12.49 -4.29
C VAL A 356 -4.91 -11.62 -3.05
N GLY A 357 -4.63 -10.32 -3.13
CA GLY A 357 -4.99 -9.34 -2.11
C GLY A 357 -6.49 -9.27 -1.85
N TRP A 358 -7.33 -9.21 -2.90
CA TRP A 358 -8.79 -9.24 -2.79
C TRP A 358 -9.34 -10.52 -2.14
N TYR A 359 -8.69 -11.66 -2.38
CA TYR A 359 -9.07 -12.92 -1.73
C TYR A 359 -8.76 -12.92 -0.22
N HIS A 360 -7.62 -12.35 0.17
CA HIS A 360 -7.20 -12.28 1.58
C HIS A 360 -7.79 -11.10 2.34
N ASP A 361 -8.25 -10.05 1.65
CA ASP A 361 -8.85 -8.89 2.29
C ASP A 361 -10.26 -9.21 2.79
N ARG A 362 -10.40 -9.27 4.12
CA ARG A 362 -11.67 -9.50 4.81
C ARG A 362 -12.21 -8.26 5.53
N ARG A 363 -11.54 -7.10 5.36
CA ARG A 363 -11.87 -5.86 6.08
C ARG A 363 -13.27 -5.35 5.72
N ASN A 364 -13.61 -5.35 4.43
CA ASN A 364 -14.91 -4.93 3.95
C ASN A 364 -15.69 -6.10 3.34
N LYS A 365 -16.47 -6.80 4.18
CA LYS A 365 -17.29 -7.96 3.77
C LYS A 365 -18.22 -7.63 2.59
N ARG A 366 -18.71 -6.38 2.52
CA ARG A 366 -19.61 -5.93 1.45
C ARG A 366 -18.86 -5.82 0.12
N GLU A 367 -17.74 -5.11 0.09
CA GLU A 367 -16.93 -4.99 -1.14
C GLU A 367 -16.41 -6.35 -1.61
N PHE A 368 -15.96 -7.19 -0.66
CA PHE A 368 -15.60 -8.56 -0.92
C PHE A 368 -16.73 -9.33 -1.61
N ALA A 369 -17.94 -9.30 -1.06
CA ALA A 369 -19.09 -9.98 -1.66
C ALA A 369 -19.40 -9.44 -3.06
N THR A 370 -19.45 -8.11 -3.25
CA THR A 370 -19.74 -7.51 -4.56
C THR A 370 -18.71 -7.89 -5.62
N PHE A 371 -17.42 -7.93 -5.25
CA PHE A 371 -16.35 -8.34 -6.15
C PHE A 371 -16.51 -9.79 -6.59
N TRP A 372 -16.73 -10.73 -5.65
CA TRP A 372 -16.89 -12.14 -5.98
C TRP A 372 -18.20 -12.45 -6.70
N THR A 373 -19.29 -11.75 -6.40
CA THR A 373 -20.54 -11.84 -7.17
C THR A 373 -20.32 -11.38 -8.61
N ALA A 374 -19.58 -10.28 -8.83
CA ALA A 374 -19.24 -9.83 -10.18
C ALA A 374 -18.38 -10.86 -10.93
N CYS A 375 -17.36 -11.43 -10.28
CA CYS A 375 -16.55 -12.52 -10.86
C CYS A 375 -17.42 -13.75 -11.21
N ALA A 376 -18.32 -14.16 -10.32
CA ALA A 376 -19.22 -15.28 -10.56
C ALA A 376 -20.17 -15.00 -11.75
N ALA A 377 -20.71 -13.79 -11.85
CA ALA A 377 -21.56 -13.38 -12.98
C ALA A 377 -20.80 -13.43 -14.32
N VAL A 378 -19.54 -12.98 -14.35
CA VAL A 378 -18.69 -13.07 -15.55
C VAL A 378 -18.43 -14.52 -15.94
N VAL A 379 -18.11 -15.39 -14.98
CA VAL A 379 -17.90 -16.83 -15.25
C VAL A 379 -19.18 -17.47 -15.80
N LEU A 380 -20.33 -17.18 -15.19
CA LEU A 380 -21.63 -17.67 -15.67
C LEU A 380 -21.96 -17.18 -17.08
N ALA A 381 -21.65 -15.91 -17.39
CA ALA A 381 -21.85 -15.35 -18.72
C ALA A 381 -20.98 -16.05 -19.78
N ILE A 382 -19.73 -16.37 -19.46
CA ILE A 382 -18.84 -17.13 -20.36
C ILE A 382 -19.40 -18.55 -20.58
N ILE A 383 -19.85 -19.22 -19.53
CA ILE A 383 -20.46 -20.56 -19.64
C ILE A 383 -21.73 -20.50 -20.50
N ALA A 384 -22.61 -19.52 -20.27
CA ALA A 384 -23.83 -19.34 -21.05
C ALA A 384 -23.53 -19.06 -22.53
N LEU A 385 -22.49 -18.27 -22.82
CA LEU A 385 -22.04 -18.01 -24.19
C LEU A 385 -21.56 -19.29 -24.88
N VAL A 386 -20.77 -20.12 -24.19
CA VAL A 386 -20.29 -21.40 -24.72
C VAL A 386 -21.46 -22.36 -24.97
N LEU A 387 -22.43 -22.43 -24.05
CA LEU A 387 -23.63 -23.26 -24.21
C LEU A 387 -24.50 -22.78 -25.37
N ALA A 388 -24.68 -21.47 -25.52
CA ALA A 388 -25.43 -20.89 -26.64
C ALA A 388 -24.75 -21.15 -27.99
N ALA A 389 -23.41 -21.08 -28.04
CA ALA A 389 -22.65 -21.45 -29.23
C ALA A 389 -22.82 -22.94 -29.56
N ALA A 390 -22.73 -23.81 -28.56
CA ALA A 390 -22.93 -25.25 -28.72
C ALA A 390 -24.36 -25.57 -29.21
N SER A 391 -25.39 -25.00 -28.58
CA SER A 391 -26.79 -25.22 -28.98
C SER A 391 -27.06 -24.74 -30.40
N THR A 392 -26.45 -23.62 -30.81
CA THR A 392 -26.55 -23.11 -32.19
C THR A 392 -25.90 -24.08 -33.17
N ALA A 393 -24.72 -24.62 -32.85
CA ALA A 393 -24.05 -25.62 -33.69
C ALA A 393 -24.88 -26.90 -33.83
N TYR A 394 -25.43 -27.43 -32.73
CA TYR A 394 -26.34 -28.58 -32.76
C TYR A 394 -27.62 -28.28 -33.58
N GLY A 395 -28.16 -27.08 -33.48
CA GLY A 395 -29.29 -26.61 -34.28
C GLY A 395 -29.00 -26.66 -35.79
N VAL A 396 -27.82 -26.21 -36.21
CA VAL A 396 -27.41 -26.28 -37.63
C VAL A 396 -27.27 -27.72 -38.11
N ILE A 397 -26.62 -28.60 -37.33
CA ILE A 397 -26.43 -30.01 -37.71
C ILE A 397 -27.78 -30.73 -37.82
N SER A 398 -28.66 -30.56 -36.84
CA SER A 398 -30.00 -31.16 -36.87
C SER A 398 -30.85 -30.62 -38.02
N GLY A 399 -30.75 -29.33 -38.32
CA GLY A 399 -31.40 -28.72 -39.48
C GLY A 399 -30.93 -29.34 -40.80
N GLN A 400 -29.62 -29.56 -40.97
CA GLN A 400 -29.09 -30.26 -42.14
C GLN A 400 -29.60 -31.71 -42.25
N GLN A 401 -29.68 -32.42 -41.13
CA GLN A 401 -30.22 -33.79 -41.10
C GLN A 401 -31.71 -33.82 -41.50
N ALA A 402 -32.50 -32.86 -41.07
CA ALA A 402 -33.92 -32.75 -41.45
C ALA A 402 -34.09 -32.49 -42.96
N VAL A 403 -33.27 -31.62 -43.55
CA VAL A 403 -33.28 -31.36 -45.00
C VAL A 403 -32.96 -32.64 -45.78
N LEU A 404 -31.95 -33.40 -45.35
CA LEU A 404 -31.60 -34.68 -45.96
C LEU A 404 -32.74 -35.69 -45.83
N ALA A 405 -33.35 -35.83 -44.65
CA ALA A 405 -34.48 -36.73 -44.44
C ALA A 405 -35.68 -36.40 -45.34
N ASN A 406 -36.00 -35.11 -45.52
CA ASN A 406 -37.07 -34.66 -46.42
C ASN A 406 -36.75 -34.98 -47.89
N ALA A 407 -35.49 -34.82 -48.31
CA ALA A 407 -35.06 -35.21 -49.65
C ALA A 407 -35.17 -36.73 -49.88
N TYR A 408 -34.87 -37.56 -48.87
CA TYR A 408 -35.09 -39.00 -48.96
C TYR A 408 -36.58 -39.37 -49.01
N ALA A 409 -37.42 -38.71 -48.21
CA ALA A 409 -38.86 -38.94 -48.20
C ALA A 409 -39.51 -38.56 -49.54
N SER A 410 -39.12 -37.42 -50.14
CA SER A 410 -39.65 -37.03 -51.45
C SER A 410 -39.24 -38.01 -52.55
N ASN A 411 -37.98 -38.46 -52.57
CA ASN A 411 -37.51 -39.48 -53.51
C ASN A 411 -38.22 -40.84 -53.32
N ALA A 412 -38.56 -41.22 -52.09
CA ALA A 412 -39.33 -42.43 -51.82
C ALA A 412 -40.79 -42.30 -52.31
N SER A 413 -41.39 -41.11 -52.19
CA SER A 413 -42.75 -40.87 -52.70
C SER A 413 -42.82 -40.91 -54.23
N THR A 414 -41.81 -40.38 -54.93
CA THR A 414 -41.76 -40.41 -56.40
C THR A 414 -41.53 -41.82 -56.93
N SER A 415 -40.68 -42.62 -56.28
CA SER A 415 -40.47 -44.02 -56.66
C SER A 415 -41.70 -44.89 -56.39
N ALA A 416 -42.43 -44.65 -55.29
CA ALA A 416 -43.70 -45.31 -55.02
C ALA A 416 -44.77 -44.97 -56.07
N LEU A 417 -44.87 -43.71 -56.51
CA LEU A 417 -45.78 -43.30 -57.59
C LEU A 417 -45.41 -43.95 -58.94
N ALA A 418 -44.11 -44.04 -59.26
CA ALA A 418 -43.64 -44.71 -60.47
C ALA A 418 -43.99 -46.21 -60.46
N ALA A 419 -43.77 -46.90 -59.35
CA ALA A 419 -44.14 -48.31 -59.19
C ALA A 419 -45.66 -48.53 -59.28
N ALA A 420 -46.47 -47.61 -58.73
CA ALA A 420 -47.92 -47.65 -58.84
C ALA A 420 -48.40 -47.48 -60.30
N ALA A 421 -47.78 -46.57 -61.07
CA ALA A 421 -48.09 -46.39 -62.50
C ALA A 421 -47.74 -47.62 -63.34
N GLU A 422 -46.62 -48.30 -63.03
CA GLU A 422 -46.22 -49.53 -63.72
C GLU A 422 -47.20 -50.68 -63.45
N SER A 423 -47.81 -50.73 -62.26
CA SER A 423 -48.85 -51.72 -61.93
C SER A 423 -50.18 -51.52 -62.68
N GLN A 424 -50.50 -50.32 -63.17
CA GLN A 424 -51.73 -50.11 -63.96
C GLN A 424 -51.59 -50.59 -65.42
N ASN A 425 -50.39 -50.53 -66.00
CA ASN A 425 -50.15 -50.95 -67.39
C ASN A 425 -50.12 -52.47 -67.60
N SER A 426 -49.91 -53.26 -66.54
CA SER A 426 -49.94 -54.73 -66.61
C SER A 426 -51.35 -55.34 -66.54
N SER A 427 -52.40 -54.50 -66.46
CA SER A 427 -53.81 -54.92 -66.47
C SER A 427 -54.55 -54.67 -67.80
N THR A 428 -53.83 -54.30 -68.87
CA THR A 428 -54.38 -54.25 -70.24
C THR A 428 -54.22 -55.62 -70.92
N GLY A 429 -54.98 -56.60 -70.44
CA GLY A 429 -54.96 -57.96 -70.96
C GLY A 429 -56.26 -58.69 -70.64
N ASN A 430 -57.23 -58.54 -71.54
CA ASN A 430 -58.48 -59.29 -71.64
C ASN A 430 -59.57 -59.03 -70.59
N ASN A 431 -60.63 -58.33 -70.99
CA ASN A 431 -61.92 -59.00 -71.24
C ASN A 431 -62.98 -58.06 -71.82
N ASN A 432 -63.72 -58.62 -72.77
CA ASN A 432 -64.94 -58.10 -73.36
C ASN A 432 -66.07 -58.02 -72.31
N ASN A 433 -66.97 -57.06 -72.51
CA ASN A 433 -68.29 -56.92 -71.89
C ASN A 433 -68.34 -56.89 -70.36
N SER A 434 -68.71 -55.74 -69.80
CA SER A 434 -70.02 -55.56 -69.13
C SER A 434 -70.07 -54.21 -68.42
N THR A 435 -71.06 -53.41 -68.83
CA THR A 435 -71.66 -52.28 -68.12
C THR A 435 -71.84 -52.57 -66.63
N TYR A 436 -71.34 -51.73 -65.71
CA TYR A 436 -71.98 -51.39 -64.42
C TYR A 436 -71.26 -50.19 -63.76
N THR A 437 -72.02 -49.13 -63.49
CA THR A 437 -71.73 -48.02 -62.56
C THR A 437 -71.75 -48.51 -61.10
N PRO A 438 -70.91 -47.96 -60.20
CA PRO A 438 -71.43 -47.05 -59.14
C PRO A 438 -70.46 -45.90 -58.78
N ILE A 439 -70.92 -44.67 -58.52
CA ILE A 439 -71.38 -44.08 -57.24
C ILE A 439 -70.29 -44.02 -56.14
N THR A 440 -69.89 -42.76 -55.88
CA THR A 440 -69.36 -42.10 -54.67
C THR A 440 -69.30 -42.90 -53.34
N ALA A 441 -68.22 -42.72 -52.56
CA ALA A 441 -68.17 -41.83 -51.38
C ALA A 441 -67.01 -42.15 -50.38
N PHE A 442 -66.62 -41.11 -49.61
CA PHE A 442 -65.82 -41.08 -48.37
C PHE A 442 -64.29 -41.32 -48.44
N ASN A 443 -63.41 -40.69 -47.63
CA ASN A 443 -63.37 -39.43 -46.86
C ASN A 443 -61.99 -39.34 -46.17
N CYS A 444 -61.62 -38.12 -45.78
CA CYS A 444 -60.75 -37.76 -44.65
C CYS A 444 -59.28 -38.24 -44.58
N CYS A 445 -58.35 -37.30 -44.72
CA CYS A 445 -57.50 -36.84 -43.60
C CYS A 445 -56.70 -35.59 -44.01
N SER A 446 -57.05 -34.45 -43.43
CA SER A 446 -56.28 -33.19 -43.44
C SER A 446 -55.05 -33.28 -42.54
N PRO A 447 -54.03 -32.44 -42.76
CA PRO A 447 -53.32 -31.78 -41.69
C PRO A 447 -53.73 -30.30 -41.60
N VAL A 448 -53.89 -29.88 -40.36
CA VAL A 448 -54.38 -28.59 -39.89
C VAL A 448 -53.34 -27.49 -40.12
N ASP A 449 -53.79 -26.41 -40.76
CA ASP A 449 -53.13 -25.11 -40.80
C ASP A 449 -53.03 -24.51 -39.39
N TYR A 450 -51.84 -24.07 -38.99
CA TYR A 450 -51.68 -23.01 -38.01
C TYR A 450 -51.03 -21.80 -38.70
N CYS A 451 -51.86 -20.76 -38.87
CA CYS A 451 -51.44 -19.40 -39.17
C CYS A 451 -50.47 -18.90 -38.09
N SER A 452 -49.35 -18.31 -38.52
CA SER A 452 -48.72 -17.21 -37.80
C SER A 452 -48.36 -16.11 -38.79
N ASP A 453 -48.52 -14.89 -38.32
CA ASP A 453 -48.75 -13.65 -39.05
C ASP A 453 -47.70 -13.21 -40.06
N LYS A 454 -48.23 -12.40 -40.99
CA LYS A 454 -47.57 -11.60 -42.00
C LYS A 454 -46.51 -10.66 -41.42
N THR A 455 -45.32 -10.66 -42.01
CA THR A 455 -44.50 -9.45 -42.14
C THR A 455 -44.15 -9.24 -43.61
N THR A 456 -44.74 -8.18 -44.14
CA THR A 456 -44.58 -7.66 -45.50
C THR A 456 -43.14 -7.21 -45.73
N VAL A 457 -42.45 -7.78 -46.71
CA VAL A 457 -41.26 -7.16 -47.34
C VAL A 457 -41.40 -7.28 -48.85
N MET A 458 -41.25 -6.14 -49.52
CA MET A 458 -41.49 -5.93 -50.94
C MET A 458 -40.59 -6.79 -51.83
N MET A 459 -41.18 -7.36 -52.90
CA MET A 459 -40.44 -7.92 -54.03
C MET A 459 -39.90 -6.78 -54.90
N GLY A 460 -38.57 -6.74 -55.06
CA GLY A 460 -37.90 -6.14 -56.20
C GLY A 460 -37.54 -7.24 -57.21
N ASN A 461 -37.95 -7.05 -58.46
CA ASN A 461 -37.61 -7.90 -59.60
C ASN A 461 -36.09 -8.08 -59.73
N GLY A 462 -35.64 -9.33 -59.87
CA GLY A 462 -34.26 -9.68 -60.15
C GLY A 462 -34.16 -11.06 -60.77
N THR A 463 -33.91 -11.07 -62.07
CA THR A 463 -33.76 -12.21 -62.97
C THR A 463 -32.77 -13.27 -62.50
N SER A 464 -33.17 -14.52 -62.75
CA SER A 464 -32.34 -15.74 -62.74
C SER A 464 -30.95 -15.55 -63.36
N VAL A 465 -29.90 -15.83 -62.58
CA VAL A 465 -28.61 -16.30 -63.07
C VAL A 465 -28.16 -17.47 -62.21
N MET A 466 -28.07 -18.63 -62.85
CA MET A 466 -27.55 -19.87 -62.31
C MET A 466 -26.01 -19.76 -62.28
N THR A 467 -25.44 -19.58 -61.09
CA THR A 467 -23.99 -19.78 -60.87
C THR A 467 -23.79 -20.70 -59.68
N SER A 468 -23.29 -21.90 -59.97
CA SER A 468 -22.72 -22.81 -58.98
C SER A 468 -21.51 -22.12 -58.33
N LEU A 469 -21.62 -21.79 -57.04
CA LEU A 469 -20.49 -21.38 -56.21
C LEU A 469 -20.07 -22.56 -55.32
N PRO A 470 -18.77 -22.85 -55.21
CA PRO A 470 -18.29 -23.87 -54.28
C PRO A 470 -18.45 -23.37 -52.84
N VAL A 471 -19.11 -24.18 -52.03
CA VAL A 471 -19.19 -24.02 -50.57
C VAL A 471 -17.78 -24.11 -50.00
N LYS A 472 -17.13 -22.95 -49.80
CA LYS A 472 -15.93 -22.85 -48.98
C LYS A 472 -16.33 -22.91 -47.51
N THR A 473 -15.99 -24.03 -46.91
CA THR A 473 -16.09 -24.37 -45.49
C THR A 473 -15.61 -23.22 -44.60
N THR A 474 -16.55 -22.52 -43.97
CA THR A 474 -16.30 -21.47 -42.98
C THR A 474 -16.16 -22.08 -41.59
N THR A 475 -15.22 -23.01 -41.43
CA THR A 475 -14.89 -23.66 -40.15
C THR A 475 -13.55 -23.19 -39.58
N HIS A 476 -12.80 -22.34 -40.29
CA HIS A 476 -11.48 -21.88 -39.86
C HIS A 476 -11.47 -20.69 -38.90
N THR A 477 -12.54 -19.89 -38.83
CA THR A 477 -12.55 -18.64 -38.02
C THR A 477 -12.84 -18.83 -36.53
N VAL A 478 -13.44 -19.94 -36.11
CA VAL A 478 -13.74 -20.18 -34.68
C VAL A 478 -12.54 -20.78 -33.94
N LEU A 479 -11.64 -21.48 -34.65
CA LEU A 479 -10.42 -22.07 -34.07
C LEU A 479 -9.30 -21.03 -33.87
N GLU A 480 -9.24 -19.97 -34.67
CA GLU A 480 -8.24 -18.90 -34.52
C GLU A 480 -8.44 -18.01 -33.27
N ILE A 481 -9.67 -17.87 -32.77
CA ILE A 481 -9.97 -17.09 -31.56
C ILE A 481 -9.56 -17.86 -30.28
N VAL A 482 -9.57 -19.20 -30.33
CA VAL A 482 -9.16 -20.04 -29.19
C VAL A 482 -7.64 -20.21 -29.10
N THR A 483 -6.91 -20.14 -30.22
CA THR A 483 -5.44 -20.20 -30.22
C THR A 483 -4.78 -18.86 -29.84
N THR A 484 -5.41 -17.72 -30.14
CA THR A 484 -4.89 -16.39 -29.74
C THR A 484 -5.10 -16.04 -28.26
N LEU A 485 -5.89 -16.81 -27.51
CA LEU A 485 -6.07 -16.66 -26.05
C LEU A 485 -5.12 -17.55 -25.20
N LYS A 486 -4.20 -18.27 -25.84
CA LYS A 486 -3.19 -19.12 -25.16
C LYS A 486 -1.76 -18.55 -25.19
N THR A 487 -1.56 -17.37 -25.78
CA THR A 487 -0.34 -16.55 -25.70
C THR A 487 -0.65 -15.29 -24.93
#